data_AF-A0A2V5M0L1-F1
#
_entry.id   AF-A0A2V5M0L1-F1
#
_cell.length_a   1.000
_cell.length_b   1.000
_cell.length_c   1.000
_cell.angle_alpha   90.00
_cell.angle_beta   90.00
_cell.angle_gamma   90.00
#
_symmetry.space_group_name_H-M   'P 1'
#
loop_
_entity.id
_entity.type
_entity.pdbx_description
1 polymer ?
#
loop_
_entity_poly.entity_id
_entity_poly.type
_entity_poly.pdbx_seq_one_letter_code
_entity_poly.pdbx_strand_id
1 'polypeptide(L)' 'MFERGARVYVANGCVYCHSEQVRPDYAGADIERGWGNRRSAPRDYIFERQVLLGKMRMGQDLANIGARAPAEQ' A
#
# COMPACT_ATOMS: atom_id res chain seq x y z
N MET A 1 -16.46 -8.15 -0.07
CA MET A 1 -15.71 -8.46 -1.31
C MET A 1 -14.20 -8.29 -1.12
N PHE A 2 -13.73 -7.29 -0.35
CA PHE A 2 -12.30 -7.02 -0.11
C PHE A 2 -11.56 -8.05 0.76
N GLU A 3 -12.25 -8.71 1.70
CA GLU A 3 -11.61 -9.68 2.61
C GLU A 3 -10.98 -10.88 1.89
N ARG A 4 -11.63 -11.37 0.81
CA ARG A 4 -11.09 -12.50 0.05
C ARG A 4 -9.76 -12.12 -0.60
N GLY A 5 -9.68 -10.92 -1.20
CA GLY A 5 -8.45 -10.38 -1.77
C GLY A 5 -7.36 -10.19 -0.72
N ALA A 6 -7.70 -9.62 0.44
CA ALA A 6 -6.75 -9.46 1.54
C ALA A 6 -6.17 -10.80 2.03
N ARG A 7 -6.98 -11.86 2.12
CA ARG A 7 -6.49 -13.21 2.47
C ARG A 7 -5.54 -13.77 1.41
N VAL A 8 -5.83 -13.56 0.12
CA VAL A 8 -4.93 -13.96 -0.97
C VAL A 8 -3.62 -13.18 -0.92
N TYR A 9 -3.68 -11.87 -0.67
CA TYR A 9 -2.50 -11.02 -0.49
C TYR A 9 -1.59 -11.51 0.63
N VAL A 10 -2.18 -11.86 1.78
CA VAL A 10 -1.45 -12.42 2.93
C VAL A 10 -0.91 -13.82 2.61
N ALA A 11 -1.72 -14.70 2.03
CA ALA A 11 -1.31 -16.08 1.74
C ALA A 11 -0.15 -16.18 0.74
N ASN A 12 -0.08 -15.25 -0.22
CA ASN A 12 1.04 -15.17 -1.17
C ASN A 12 2.23 -14.37 -0.65
N GLY A 13 2.15 -13.82 0.57
CA GLY A 13 3.26 -13.09 1.17
C GLY A 13 3.60 -11.77 0.46
N CYS A 14 2.63 -11.11 -0.19
CA CYS A 14 2.86 -9.87 -0.92
C CYS A 14 3.53 -8.78 -0.06
N VAL A 15 3.20 -8.75 1.24
CA VAL A 15 3.76 -7.82 2.25
C VAL A 15 5.28 -7.91 2.41
N TYR A 16 5.91 -9.02 2.00
CA TYR A 16 7.36 -9.16 2.06
C TYR A 16 8.08 -8.32 0.99
N CYS A 17 7.40 -7.99 -0.11
CA CYS A 17 7.96 -7.20 -1.21
C CYS A 17 7.33 -5.82 -1.33
N HIS A 18 6.10 -5.65 -0.86
CA HIS A 18 5.29 -4.45 -1.01
C HIS A 18 4.88 -3.88 0.35
N SER A 19 5.03 -2.57 0.51
CA SER A 19 4.44 -1.84 1.63
C SER A 19 3.05 -1.30 1.28
N GLU A 20 2.28 -1.02 2.32
CA GLU A 20 1.01 -0.28 2.26
C GLU A 20 1.10 0.97 3.14
N GLN A 21 2.17 1.76 2.95
CA GLN A 21 2.43 2.97 3.70
C GLN A 21 3.21 3.98 2.86
N VAL A 22 2.54 5.01 2.34
CA VAL A 22 3.25 6.12 1.68
C VAL A 22 3.98 6.94 2.75
N ARG A 23 5.30 7.05 2.63
CA ARG A 23 6.13 7.85 3.53
C ARG A 23 5.97 9.34 3.25
N PRO A 24 6.18 10.19 4.25
CA PRO A 24 6.32 11.62 4.01
C PRO A 24 7.55 11.90 3.13
N ASP A 25 7.50 13.04 2.44
CA ASP A 25 8.55 13.57 1.56
C ASP A 25 9.93 13.64 2.22
N TYR A 26 9.99 14.03 3.50
CA TYR A 26 11.25 14.08 4.25
C TYR A 26 11.83 12.70 4.62
N ALA A 27 11.08 11.62 4.47
CA ALA A 27 11.49 10.25 4.82
C ALA A 27 11.55 9.29 3.63
N GLY A 28 11.27 9.78 2.41
CA GLY A 28 11.37 9.00 1.19
C GLY A 28 10.73 9.69 -0.02
N ALA A 29 11.05 9.18 -1.21
CA ALA A 29 10.58 9.72 -2.49
C ALA A 29 9.25 9.10 -2.96
N ASP A 30 8.38 8.67 -2.04
CA ASP A 30 7.18 7.91 -2.42
C ASP A 30 6.15 8.78 -3.15
N ILE A 31 6.03 10.04 -2.73
CA ILE A 31 5.15 11.04 -3.36
C ILE A 31 5.71 11.43 -4.74
N GLU A 32 7.03 11.65 -4.85
CA GLU A 32 7.70 11.92 -6.12
C GLU A 32 7.57 10.77 -7.12
N ARG A 33 7.57 9.52 -6.64
CA ARG A 33 7.31 8.31 -7.45
C ARG A 33 5.84 8.15 -7.87
N GLY A 34 4.95 9.01 -7.41
CA GLY A 34 3.52 8.95 -7.70
C GLY A 34 2.79 7.78 -7.01
N TRP A 35 3.33 7.25 -5.91
CA TRP A 35 2.66 6.17 -5.14
C TRP A 35 1.54 6.69 -4.24
N GLY A 36 1.45 8.00 -4.07
CA GLY A 36 0.34 8.69 -3.43
C GLY A 36 0.55 10.20 -3.43
N ASN A 37 -0.53 10.95 -3.26
CA ASN A 37 -0.49 12.42 -3.25
C ASN A 37 -0.13 12.99 -1.86
N ARG A 38 -0.12 12.15 -0.83
CA ARG A 38 0.27 12.49 0.55
C ARG A 38 0.83 11.27 1.27
N ARG A 39 1.49 11.50 2.40
CA ARG A 39 1.83 10.45 3.38
C ARG A 39 0.59 9.71 3.86
N SER A 40 0.75 8.43 4.18
CA SER A 40 -0.25 7.67 4.94
C SER A 40 -0.40 8.24 6.34
N ALA A 41 -1.64 8.20 6.84
CA ALA A 41 -2.02 8.64 8.17
C ALA A 41 -2.68 7.47 8.93
N PRO A 42 -2.65 7.44 10.28
CA PRO A 42 -3.30 6.37 11.05
C PRO A 42 -4.78 6.17 10.70
N ARG A 43 -5.48 7.25 10.31
CA ARG A 43 -6.88 7.22 9.89
C ARG A 43 -7.12 6.34 8.65
N ASP A 44 -6.10 6.11 7.82
CA ASP A 44 -6.21 5.31 6.60
C ASP A 44 -6.37 3.81 6.88
N TYR A 45 -6.15 3.38 8.12
CA TYR A 45 -6.16 1.97 8.51
C TYR A 45 -7.26 1.63 9.52
N ILE A 46 -8.21 2.55 9.77
CA ILE A 46 -9.20 2.39 10.87
C ILE A 46 -10.21 1.27 10.61
N PHE A 47 -10.37 0.86 9.36
CA PHE A 47 -11.28 -0.22 8.98
C PHE A 47 -10.54 -1.54 8.71
N GLU A 48 -9.21 -1.51 8.71
CA GLU A 48 -8.36 -2.68 8.51
C GLU A 48 -8.27 -3.48 9.81
N ARG A 49 -8.92 -4.65 9.82
CA ARG A 49 -8.82 -5.59 10.94
C ARG A 49 -7.37 -6.00 11.23
N GLN A 50 -6.55 -6.13 10.19
CA GLN A 50 -5.11 -6.38 10.29
C GLN A 50 -4.40 -5.43 9.33
N VAL A 51 -3.53 -4.58 9.88
CA VAL A 51 -2.80 -3.59 9.10
C VAL A 51 -1.53 -4.22 8.53
N LEU A 52 -1.33 -4.14 7.22
CA LEU A 52 -0.24 -4.78 6.48
C LEU A 52 0.77 -3.75 5.96
N LEU A 53 1.30 -2.90 6.85
CA LEU A 53 2.17 -1.78 6.47
C LEU A 53 3.37 -2.18 5.59
N GLY A 54 3.93 -3.37 5.82
CA GLY A 54 5.15 -3.85 5.15
C GLY A 54 6.41 -3.09 5.61
N LYS A 55 7.55 -3.80 5.67
CA LYS A 55 8.84 -3.22 6.09
C LYS A 55 9.83 -3.14 4.92
N MET A 56 9.74 -4.08 4.00
CA MET A 56 10.64 -4.22 2.87
C MET A 56 9.96 -3.74 1.59
N ARG A 57 10.74 -3.19 0.67
CA ARG A 57 10.27 -2.64 -0.60
C ARG A 57 11.15 -3.09 -1.74
N MET A 58 10.91 -4.32 -2.20
CA MET A 58 11.45 -4.78 -3.47
C MET A 58 10.57 -4.28 -4.62
N GLY A 59 9.26 -4.22 -4.39
CA GLY A 59 8.28 -3.64 -5.31
C GLY A 59 7.79 -2.27 -4.85
N GLN A 60 6.88 -1.71 -5.65
CA GLN A 60 6.19 -0.46 -5.37
C GLN A 60 5.28 -0.53 -4.13
N ASP A 61 5.01 0.61 -3.51
CA ASP A 61 3.98 0.72 -2.47
C ASP A 61 2.57 0.57 -3.06
N LEU A 62 1.68 -0.12 -2.34
CA LEU A 62 0.34 -0.47 -2.80
C LEU A 62 -0.79 0.29 -2.09
N ALA A 63 -0.51 1.17 -1.13
CA ALA A 63 -1.55 1.85 -0.34
C ALA A 63 -2.59 2.60 -1.19
N ASN A 64 -2.19 3.15 -2.34
CA ASN A 64 -3.08 3.86 -3.27
C ASN A 64 -3.18 3.19 -4.65
N ILE A 65 -2.88 1.88 -4.77
CA ILE A 65 -2.87 1.21 -6.08
C ILE A 65 -4.24 1.31 -6.78
N GLY A 66 -5.34 1.19 -6.04
CA GLY A 66 -6.69 1.25 -6.61
C GLY A 66 -7.03 2.60 -7.27
N ALA A 67 -6.39 3.69 -6.84
CA ALA A 67 -6.58 5.01 -7.44
C ALA A 67 -5.60 5.32 -8.59
N ARG A 68 -4.41 4.70 -8.59
CA ARG A 68 -3.37 4.96 -9.62
C ARG A 68 -3.33 3.93 -10.73
N ALA A 69 -3.89 2.74 -10.53
CA ALA A 69 -3.85 1.70 -11.54
C ALA A 69 -4.58 2.20 -12.80
N PRO A 70 -4.00 1.96 -14.00
CA PRO A 70 -4.73 2.22 -15.23
C PRO A 70 -6.02 1.39 -15.24
N ALA A 71 -7.07 1.89 -15.89
CA ALA A 71 -8.29 1.11 -16.09
C ALA A 71 -7.94 -0.23 -16.75
N GLU A 72 -8.56 -1.32 -16.27
CA GLU A 72 -8.47 -2.62 -16.94
C GLU A 72 -8.93 -2.45 -18.40
N GLN A 73 -8.15 -3.02 -19.33
CA GLN A 73 -8.44 -3.03 -20.77
C GLN A 73 -9.49 -4.09 -21.10
#